data_AF-A0A440MVC3-F1
#
_entry.id   AF-A0A440MVC3-F1
#
_cell.length_a   1.000
_cell.length_b   1.000
_cell.length_c   1.000
_cell.angle_alpha   90.00
_cell.angle_beta   90.00
_cell.angle_gamma   90.00
#
_symmetry.space_group_name_H-M   'P 1'
#
loop_
_entity.id
_entity.type
_entity.pdbx_description
1 polymer ?
#
loop_
_entity_poly.entity_id
_entity_poly.type
_entity_poly.pdbx_seq_one_letter_code
_entity_poly.pdbx_strand_id
1 'polypeptide(L)'
;MPMTAPRQPIRNARPTLVASTLAAVLLLAGGQARTEEAVRQVLPGGQAPATPQQLKREKAPDESEIQRFCSNIADAARDRRYALQAQELKELQAGIDQRMKALEDKRAEYEQWLKRREVFLARAEDSVVKIYAGMKPDAAAERLAMVNVELAAAILMKLDSRKAGVILNEMDQKAAAALTGIMASAARRVDPS
;
A
#
# COMPACT_ATOMS: atom_id res chain seq x y z
N MET A 1 -13.50 -24.34 -6.65
CA MET A 1 -12.77 -24.43 -5.37
C MET A 1 -12.57 -23.03 -4.82
N PRO A 2 -13.32 -22.59 -3.79
CA PRO A 2 -13.05 -21.33 -3.12
C PRO A 2 -12.20 -21.57 -1.88
N MET A 3 -11.03 -20.93 -1.79
CA MET A 3 -10.31 -20.79 -0.51
C MET A 3 -10.75 -19.50 0.15
N THR A 4 -11.68 -19.66 1.08
CA THR A 4 -12.17 -18.62 2.00
C THR A 4 -11.18 -18.52 3.16
N ALA A 5 -10.48 -17.39 3.30
CA ALA A 5 -9.63 -17.14 4.46
C ALA A 5 -10.49 -16.83 5.71
N PRO A 6 -10.09 -17.26 6.93
CA PRO A 6 -10.89 -17.00 8.13
C PRO A 6 -10.64 -15.59 8.69
N ARG A 7 -11.74 -14.87 8.96
CA ARG A 7 -11.76 -13.62 9.75
C ARG A 7 -11.55 -13.95 11.23
N GLN A 8 -10.60 -13.29 11.89
CA GLN A 8 -10.45 -13.37 13.35
C GLN A 8 -11.40 -12.40 14.08
N PRO A 9 -11.97 -12.77 15.23
CA PRO A 9 -12.87 -11.90 16.00
C PRO A 9 -12.10 -10.98 16.95
N ILE A 10 -12.45 -9.69 16.90
CA ILE A 10 -12.00 -8.65 17.83
C ILE A 10 -12.70 -8.90 19.17
N ARG A 11 -11.91 -9.22 20.21
CA ARG A 11 -12.42 -9.52 21.55
C ARG A 11 -12.29 -8.28 22.44
N ASN A 12 -13.40 -7.58 22.61
CA ASN A 12 -13.57 -6.52 23.59
C ASN A 12 -13.59 -7.09 25.02
N ALA A 13 -12.82 -6.49 25.92
CA ALA A 13 -13.06 -6.59 27.36
C ALA A 13 -12.54 -5.33 28.08
N ARG A 14 -13.48 -4.55 28.64
CA ARG A 14 -13.31 -3.68 29.81
C ARG A 14 -14.23 -4.24 30.90
N PRO A 15 -13.87 -4.17 32.19
CA PRO A 15 -14.34 -3.04 33.00
C PRO A 15 -13.36 -2.55 34.09
N THR A 16 -13.89 -1.63 34.89
CA THR A 16 -13.38 -0.48 35.68
C THR A 16 -12.91 -0.72 37.13
N LEU A 17 -12.38 0.38 37.73
CA LEU A 17 -12.17 0.76 39.16
C LEU A 17 -10.68 0.68 39.63
N VAL A 18 -10.03 1.68 40.24
CA VAL A 18 -10.45 2.77 41.16
C VAL A 18 -9.56 4.03 40.94
N ALA A 19 -10.16 5.22 41.07
CA ALA A 19 -9.46 6.52 41.12
C ALA A 19 -9.45 7.07 42.55
N SER A 20 -8.34 7.70 42.97
CA SER A 20 -8.11 8.63 44.11
C SER A 20 -6.59 8.62 44.39
N THR A 21 -5.81 9.70 44.54
CA THR A 21 -6.03 11.10 44.95
C THR A 21 -4.86 12.01 44.53
N LEU A 22 -5.22 13.26 44.18
CA LEU A 22 -4.53 14.55 44.41
C LEU A 22 -3.00 14.62 44.61
N ALA A 23 -2.33 15.48 43.83
CA ALA A 23 -1.55 16.60 44.40
C ALA A 23 -1.19 17.65 43.34
N ALA A 24 -1.16 18.90 43.79
CA ALA A 24 -1.27 20.11 43.03
C ALA A 24 0.08 20.72 42.57
N VAL A 25 -0.08 21.57 41.55
CA VAL A 25 0.76 22.65 41.04
C VAL A 25 1.43 23.49 42.16
N LEU A 26 2.72 23.82 42.03
CA LEU A 26 3.26 25.21 41.87
C LEU A 26 4.79 25.33 42.13
N LEU A 27 5.39 26.16 41.27
CA LEU A 27 6.69 26.85 41.25
C LEU A 27 7.41 27.13 42.60
N LEU A 28 8.76 27.04 42.62
CA LEU A 28 9.72 28.17 42.64
C LEU A 28 11.16 27.73 42.99
N ALA A 29 12.09 28.51 42.42
CA ALA A 29 13.53 28.64 42.62
C ALA A 29 14.16 28.21 43.96
N GLY A 30 15.44 27.81 43.88
CA GLY A 30 16.41 27.92 44.96
C GLY A 30 17.19 26.64 45.16
N GLY A 31 18.51 26.70 45.00
CA GLY A 31 19.38 25.53 44.90
C GLY A 31 19.63 24.83 46.23
N GLN A 32 20.23 23.64 46.14
CA GLN A 32 21.38 23.24 46.95
C GLN A 32 22.25 22.28 46.15
N ALA A 33 23.52 22.63 46.03
CA ALA A 33 24.58 21.78 45.52
C ALA A 33 24.67 20.53 46.40
N ARG A 34 24.50 19.35 45.80
CA ARG A 34 25.02 18.11 46.36
C ARG A 34 26.18 17.65 45.49
N THR A 35 27.36 17.72 46.09
CA THR A 35 28.59 17.11 45.61
C THR A 35 28.36 15.62 45.39
N GLU A 36 28.30 15.18 44.13
CA GLU A 36 28.42 13.76 43.80
C GLU A 36 29.87 13.35 44.00
N GLU A 37 30.03 12.47 44.98
CA GLU A 37 31.21 11.75 45.35
C GLU A 37 31.61 10.81 44.19
N ALA A 38 32.66 11.18 43.46
CA ALA A 38 33.21 10.35 42.40
C ALA A 38 33.81 9.07 43.00
N VAL A 39 33.10 7.95 42.85
CA VAL A 39 33.59 6.61 43.21
C VAL A 39 34.83 6.29 42.37
N ARG A 40 36.02 6.37 43.00
CA ARG A 40 37.28 5.91 42.42
C ARG A 40 37.48 4.43 42.73
N GLN A 41 37.48 3.60 41.70
CA GLN A 41 37.92 2.21 41.79
C GLN A 41 39.45 2.18 41.94
N VAL A 42 39.93 1.92 43.16
CA VAL A 42 41.36 1.77 43.45
C VAL A 42 41.71 0.28 43.38
N LEU A 43 42.56 -0.10 42.43
CA LEU A 43 43.16 -1.43 42.35
C LEU A 43 44.32 -1.50 43.36
N PRO A 44 44.36 -2.48 44.29
CA PRO A 44 45.43 -2.57 45.26
C PRO A 44 46.74 -2.96 44.56
N GLY A 45 47.71 -2.04 44.54
CA GLY A 45 49.04 -2.23 43.93
C GLY A 45 49.32 -1.41 42.66
N GLY A 46 48.38 -0.57 42.21
CA GLY A 46 48.64 0.38 41.12
C GLY A 46 49.60 1.50 41.56
N GLN A 47 50.65 1.75 40.77
CA GLN A 47 51.53 2.91 40.96
C GLN A 47 50.71 4.19 41.05
N ALA A 48 51.09 5.09 41.97
CA ALA A 48 50.47 6.41 42.08
C ALA A 48 50.42 7.06 40.69
N PRO A 49 49.31 7.72 40.29
CA PRO A 49 49.20 8.31 38.97
C PRO A 49 50.41 9.20 38.76
N ALA A 50 51.21 8.89 37.72
CA ALA A 50 52.26 9.80 37.29
C ALA A 50 51.62 11.18 37.12
N THR A 51 52.24 12.19 37.72
CA THR A 51 51.84 13.59 37.54
C THR A 51 51.55 13.79 36.05
N PRO A 52 50.37 14.35 35.68
CA PRO A 52 50.08 14.60 34.27
C PRO A 52 51.28 15.33 33.70
N GLN A 53 52.00 14.70 32.75
CA GLN A 53 53.08 15.38 32.08
C GLN A 53 52.46 16.68 31.55
N GLN A 54 52.98 17.81 32.01
CA GLN A 54 52.60 19.10 31.48
C GLN A 54 52.98 19.05 30.01
N LEU A 55 52.01 18.72 29.16
CA LEU A 55 52.11 18.86 27.72
C LEU A 55 52.39 20.34 27.51
N LYS A 56 53.65 20.69 27.27
CA LYS A 56 54.02 22.03 26.87
C LYS A 56 53.20 22.32 25.62
N ARG A 57 52.30 23.29 25.71
CA ARG A 57 51.51 23.72 24.57
C ARG A 57 52.46 24.28 23.54
N GLU A 58 52.69 23.50 22.49
CA GLU A 58 53.52 23.92 21.37
C GLU A 58 52.87 25.14 20.70
N LYS A 59 53.69 26.04 20.16
CA LYS A 59 53.22 27.28 19.54
C LYS A 59 52.22 26.92 18.45
N ALA A 60 51.11 27.68 18.37
CA ALA A 60 50.12 27.46 17.31
C ALA A 60 50.83 27.54 15.94
N PRO A 61 50.53 26.60 15.02
CA PRO A 61 51.16 26.59 13.70
C PRO A 61 50.87 27.90 12.97
N ASP A 62 51.87 28.38 12.23
CA ASP A 62 51.73 29.61 11.45
C ASP A 62 50.78 29.39 10.27
N GLU A 63 50.14 30.46 9.81
CA GLU A 63 49.10 30.42 8.76
C GLU A 63 49.58 29.73 7.46
N SER A 64 50.86 29.89 7.13
CA SER A 64 51.48 29.26 5.94
C SER A 64 51.64 27.74 6.04
N GLU A 65 51.85 27.20 7.25
CA GLU A 65 51.97 25.75 7.48
C GLU A 65 50.58 25.10 7.42
N ILE A 66 49.58 25.79 7.98
CA ILE A 66 48.17 25.39 7.90
C ILE A 66 47.74 25.32 6.42
N GLN A 67 48.07 26.33 5.61
CA GLN A 67 47.68 26.36 4.20
C GLN A 67 48.32 25.21 3.40
N ARG A 68 49.60 24.91 3.62
CA ARG A 68 50.27 23.76 2.97
C ARG A 68 49.62 22.44 3.37
N PHE A 69 49.36 22.25 4.66
CA PHE A 69 48.68 21.06 5.15
C PHE A 69 47.29 20.89 4.54
N CYS A 70 46.46 21.94 4.54
CA CYS A 70 45.14 21.92 3.93
C CYS A 70 45.20 21.64 2.42
N SER A 71 46.16 22.24 1.70
CA SER A 71 46.29 22.02 0.25
C SER A 71 46.67 20.57 -0.11
N ASN A 72 47.53 19.92 0.69
CA ASN A 72 47.96 18.54 0.44
C ASN A 72 46.84 17.51 0.69
N ILE A 73 45.86 17.82 1.54
CA ILE A 73 44.78 16.90 1.92
C ILE A 73 43.46 17.20 1.18
N ALA A 74 43.28 18.42 0.66
CA ALA A 74 42.02 18.87 0.07
C ALA A 74 41.50 17.96 -1.04
N ASP A 75 42.36 17.54 -1.98
CA ASP A 75 41.93 16.73 -3.12
C ASP A 75 41.62 15.29 -2.71
N ALA A 76 42.49 14.66 -1.89
CA ALA A 76 42.21 13.32 -1.35
C ALA A 76 40.92 13.29 -0.52
N ALA A 77 40.62 14.35 0.24
CA ALA A 77 39.37 14.47 0.98
C ALA A 77 38.14 14.63 0.08
N ARG A 78 38.27 15.37 -1.04
CA ARG A 78 37.20 15.50 -2.05
C ARG A 78 36.95 14.18 -2.77
N ASP A 79 38.00 13.51 -3.22
CA ASP A 79 37.89 12.23 -3.92
C ASP A 79 37.25 11.17 -3.03
N ARG A 80 37.61 11.14 -1.73
CA ARG A 80 36.96 10.24 -0.78
C ARG A 80 35.47 10.55 -0.62
N ARG A 81 35.07 11.82 -0.58
CA ARG A 81 33.66 12.21 -0.52
C ARG A 81 32.91 11.80 -1.78
N TYR A 82 33.46 12.05 -2.96
CA TYR A 82 32.84 11.63 -4.22
C TYR A 82 32.73 10.11 -4.33
N ALA A 83 33.75 9.36 -3.91
CA ALA A 83 33.70 7.91 -3.88
C ALA A 83 32.56 7.39 -2.98
N LEU A 84 32.38 7.99 -1.80
CA LEU A 84 31.27 7.63 -0.89
C LEU A 84 29.91 7.98 -1.49
N GLN A 85 29.75 9.19 -2.02
CA GLN A 85 28.49 9.61 -2.67
C GLN A 85 28.14 8.72 -3.87
N ALA A 86 29.13 8.33 -4.67
CA ALA A 86 28.92 7.44 -5.80
C ALA A 86 28.53 6.02 -5.35
N GLN A 87 29.04 5.55 -4.20
CA GLN A 87 28.62 4.27 -3.61
C GLN A 87 27.18 4.35 -3.10
N GLU A 88 26.85 5.39 -2.33
CA GLU A 88 25.49 5.63 -1.83
C GLU A 88 24.47 5.71 -2.99
N LEU A 89 24.78 6.46 -4.05
CA LEU A 89 23.90 6.54 -5.23
C LEU A 89 23.70 5.19 -5.91
N LYS A 90 24.74 4.35 -6.00
CA LYS A 90 24.62 3.00 -6.56
C LYS A 90 23.76 2.10 -5.69
N GLU A 91 23.91 2.18 -4.37
CA GLU A 91 23.08 1.42 -3.43
C GLU A 91 21.60 1.84 -3.51
N LEU A 92 21.33 3.15 -3.57
CA LEU A 92 19.98 3.68 -3.74
C LEU A 92 19.38 3.25 -5.08
N GLN A 93 20.15 3.36 -6.18
CA GLN A 93 19.72 2.91 -7.50
C GLN A 93 19.37 1.42 -7.50
N ALA A 94 20.22 0.57 -6.93
CA ALA A 94 19.96 -0.86 -6.80
C ALA A 94 18.70 -1.14 -5.97
N GLY A 95 18.46 -0.39 -4.90
CA GLY A 95 17.26 -0.49 -4.08
C GLY A 95 15.98 -0.09 -4.83
N ILE A 96 16.06 0.94 -5.69
CA ILE A 96 14.95 1.36 -6.55
C ILE A 96 14.68 0.29 -7.61
N ASP A 97 15.70 -0.20 -8.30
CA ASP A 97 15.57 -1.22 -9.34
C ASP A 97 14.97 -2.53 -8.79
N GLN A 98 15.37 -2.92 -7.57
CA GLN A 98 14.79 -4.07 -6.89
C GLN A 98 13.29 -3.89 -6.60
N ARG A 99 12.88 -2.69 -6.13
CA ARG A 99 11.47 -2.39 -5.85
C ARG A 99 10.65 -2.30 -7.14
N MET A 100 11.20 -1.68 -8.19
CA MET A 100 10.60 -1.62 -9.52
C MET A 100 10.31 -3.02 -10.04
N LYS A 101 11.32 -3.90 -10.01
CA LYS A 101 11.16 -5.29 -10.43
C LYS A 101 10.07 -6.02 -9.63
N ALA A 102 10.06 -5.87 -8.30
CA ALA A 102 9.04 -6.48 -7.46
C ALA A 102 7.61 -5.99 -7.78
N LEU A 103 7.46 -4.70 -8.12
CA LEU A 103 6.17 -4.13 -8.53
C LEU A 103 5.75 -4.62 -9.91
N GLU A 104 6.66 -4.71 -10.86
CA GLU A 104 6.41 -5.24 -12.20
C GLU A 104 6.01 -6.71 -12.17
N ASP A 105 6.69 -7.53 -11.36
CA ASP A 105 6.34 -8.95 -11.16
C ASP A 105 4.92 -9.08 -10.60
N LYS A 106 4.58 -8.28 -9.58
CA LYS A 106 3.21 -8.27 -9.02
C LYS A 106 2.19 -7.82 -10.05
N ARG A 107 2.49 -6.76 -10.80
CA ARG A 107 1.61 -6.27 -11.87
C ARG A 107 1.36 -7.36 -12.92
N ALA A 108 2.40 -8.04 -13.38
CA ALA A 108 2.30 -9.12 -14.36
C ALA A 108 1.46 -10.29 -13.84
N GLU A 109 1.65 -10.69 -12.58
CA GLU A 109 0.81 -11.69 -11.92
C GLU A 109 -0.67 -11.25 -11.93
N TYR A 110 -0.95 -10.01 -11.51
CA TYR A 110 -2.32 -9.46 -11.48
C TYR A 110 -2.96 -9.41 -12.86
N GLU A 111 -2.26 -8.91 -13.88
CA GLU A 111 -2.75 -8.85 -15.25
C GLU A 111 -3.06 -10.27 -15.78
N GLN A 112 -2.22 -11.25 -15.44
CA GLN A 112 -2.46 -12.63 -15.84
C GLN A 112 -3.72 -13.23 -15.17
N TRP A 113 -3.95 -12.93 -13.89
CA TRP A 113 -5.17 -13.32 -13.18
C TRP A 113 -6.41 -12.63 -13.74
N LEU A 114 -6.33 -11.32 -14.05
CA LEU A 114 -7.41 -10.58 -14.68
C LEU A 114 -7.77 -11.17 -16.03
N LYS A 115 -6.79 -11.45 -16.89
CA LYS A 115 -7.03 -12.07 -18.19
C LYS A 115 -7.71 -13.44 -18.06
N ARG A 116 -7.29 -14.28 -17.10
CA ARG A 116 -7.97 -15.56 -16.83
C ARG A 116 -9.42 -15.35 -16.39
N ARG A 117 -9.67 -14.37 -15.51
CA ARG A 117 -11.01 -14.03 -15.05
C ARG A 117 -11.89 -13.53 -16.19
N GLU A 118 -11.37 -12.63 -17.04
CA GLU A 118 -12.08 -12.10 -18.21
C GLU A 118 -12.46 -13.20 -19.20
N VAL A 119 -11.52 -14.10 -19.52
CA VAL A 119 -11.79 -15.25 -20.39
C VAL A 119 -12.87 -16.16 -19.80
N PHE A 120 -12.83 -16.40 -18.49
CA PHE A 120 -13.85 -17.19 -17.81
C PHE A 120 -15.23 -16.51 -17.83
N LEU A 121 -15.29 -15.21 -17.56
CA LEU A 121 -16.52 -14.42 -17.61
C LEU A 121 -17.10 -14.40 -19.03
N ALA A 122 -16.28 -14.12 -20.04
CA ALA A 122 -16.71 -14.12 -21.43
C ALA A 122 -17.28 -15.48 -21.86
N ARG A 123 -16.66 -16.58 -21.42
CA ARG A 123 -17.15 -17.94 -21.70
C ARG A 123 -18.46 -18.25 -20.97
N ALA A 124 -18.60 -17.81 -19.73
CA ALA A 124 -19.84 -17.99 -18.97
C ALA A 124 -20.99 -17.19 -19.59
N GLU A 125 -20.75 -15.94 -19.97
CA GLU A 125 -21.73 -15.10 -20.66
C GLU A 125 -22.14 -15.68 -22.02
N ASP A 126 -21.18 -16.09 -22.85
CA ASP A 126 -21.44 -16.72 -24.14
C ASP A 126 -22.23 -18.03 -23.99
N SER A 127 -21.94 -18.82 -22.95
CA SER A 127 -22.71 -20.03 -22.65
C SER A 127 -24.18 -19.73 -22.33
N VAL A 128 -24.44 -18.69 -21.51
CA VAL A 128 -25.83 -18.31 -21.16
C VAL A 128 -26.57 -17.78 -22.38
N VAL A 129 -25.94 -16.92 -23.18
CA VAL A 129 -26.52 -16.39 -24.42
C VAL A 129 -26.84 -17.53 -25.39
N LYS A 130 -25.96 -18.52 -25.55
CA LYS A 130 -26.19 -19.69 -26.40
C LYS A 130 -27.36 -20.56 -25.93
N ILE A 131 -27.52 -20.75 -24.62
CA ILE A 131 -28.65 -21.49 -24.05
C ILE A 131 -29.97 -20.84 -24.47
N TYR A 132 -30.12 -19.52 -24.27
CA TYR A 132 -31.34 -18.81 -24.66
C TYR A 132 -31.50 -18.71 -26.18
N ALA A 133 -30.41 -18.59 -26.94
CA ALA A 133 -30.46 -18.57 -28.40
C ALA A 133 -30.92 -19.90 -29.02
N GLY A 134 -30.66 -21.04 -28.36
CA GLY A 134 -31.13 -22.36 -28.79
C GLY A 134 -32.47 -22.79 -28.19
N MET A 135 -32.97 -22.05 -27.20
CA MET A 135 -34.24 -22.32 -26.55
C MET A 135 -35.42 -21.92 -27.45
N LYS A 136 -36.57 -22.58 -27.30
CA LYS A 136 -37.79 -22.12 -27.97
C LYS A 136 -38.19 -20.74 -27.43
N PRO A 137 -38.68 -19.80 -28.26
CA PRO A 137 -38.92 -18.42 -27.83
C PRO A 137 -39.96 -18.26 -26.73
N ASP A 138 -41.02 -19.07 -26.75
CA ASP A 138 -42.06 -19.17 -25.73
C ASP A 138 -41.48 -19.56 -24.35
N ALA A 139 -40.68 -20.63 -24.33
CA ALA A 139 -40.01 -21.09 -23.12
C ALA A 139 -38.98 -20.06 -22.62
N ALA A 140 -38.24 -19.42 -23.52
CA ALA A 140 -37.29 -18.37 -23.15
C ALA A 140 -37.99 -17.16 -22.52
N ALA A 141 -39.12 -16.73 -23.09
CA ALA A 141 -39.96 -15.65 -22.58
C ALA A 141 -40.44 -15.92 -21.14
N GLU A 142 -41.01 -17.10 -20.89
CA GLU A 142 -41.46 -17.51 -19.55
C GLU A 142 -40.32 -17.52 -18.53
N ARG A 143 -39.14 -18.02 -18.91
CA ARG A 143 -37.98 -18.11 -18.01
C ARG A 143 -37.36 -16.75 -17.73
N LEU A 144 -37.22 -15.90 -18.74
CA LEU A 144 -36.67 -14.55 -18.59
C LEU A 144 -37.61 -13.65 -17.77
N ALA A 145 -38.92 -13.88 -17.83
CA ALA A 145 -39.90 -13.16 -17.00
C ALA A 145 -39.74 -13.43 -15.48
N MET A 146 -39.16 -14.58 -15.10
CA MET A 146 -38.92 -14.94 -13.69
C MET A 146 -37.51 -14.57 -13.19
N VAL A 147 -36.60 -14.19 -14.09
CA VAL A 147 -35.24 -13.77 -13.74
C VAL A 147 -35.25 -12.27 -13.37
N ASN A 148 -34.22 -11.80 -12.67
CA ASN A 148 -34.03 -10.39 -12.43
C ASN A 148 -34.07 -9.59 -13.75
N VAL A 149 -34.84 -8.49 -13.76
CA VAL A 149 -35.17 -7.72 -14.97
C VAL A 149 -33.92 -7.12 -15.62
N GLU A 150 -32.93 -6.68 -14.84
CA GLU A 150 -31.67 -6.15 -15.39
C GLU A 150 -30.84 -7.24 -16.07
N LEU A 151 -30.78 -8.43 -15.46
CA LEU A 151 -30.07 -9.57 -16.04
C LEU A 151 -30.76 -10.07 -17.31
N ALA A 152 -32.09 -10.15 -17.31
CA ALA A 152 -32.87 -10.54 -18.49
C ALA A 152 -32.67 -9.52 -19.64
N ALA A 153 -32.66 -8.22 -19.34
CA ALA A 153 -32.35 -7.18 -20.31
C ALA A 153 -30.92 -7.33 -20.87
N ALA A 154 -29.93 -7.56 -20.00
CA ALA A 154 -28.54 -7.77 -20.42
C ALA A 154 -28.36 -9.00 -21.32
N ILE A 155 -29.07 -10.10 -21.04
CA ILE A 155 -29.08 -11.30 -21.88
C ILE A 155 -29.68 -10.96 -23.24
N LEU A 156 -30.86 -10.34 -23.29
CA LEU A 156 -31.53 -9.97 -24.54
C LEU A 156 -30.70 -9.01 -25.40
N MET A 157 -29.97 -8.08 -24.79
CA MET A 157 -29.05 -7.18 -25.50
C MET A 157 -27.86 -7.90 -26.15
N LYS A 158 -27.44 -9.05 -25.60
CA LYS A 158 -26.37 -9.88 -26.17
C LYS A 158 -26.86 -10.90 -27.19
N LEU A 159 -28.16 -11.18 -27.27
CA LEU A 159 -28.73 -12.04 -28.29
C LEU A 159 -28.75 -11.35 -29.66
N ASP A 160 -28.84 -12.14 -30.73
CA ASP A 160 -29.16 -11.62 -32.06
C ASP A 160 -30.51 -10.88 -32.03
N SER A 161 -30.55 -9.71 -32.67
CA SER A 161 -31.72 -8.83 -32.70
C SER A 161 -33.02 -9.52 -33.12
N ARG A 162 -32.95 -10.47 -34.07
CA ARG A 162 -34.13 -11.23 -34.51
C ARG A 162 -34.61 -12.17 -33.42
N LYS A 163 -33.69 -12.91 -32.77
CA LYS A 163 -34.05 -13.84 -31.68
C LYS A 163 -34.61 -13.08 -30.47
N ALA A 164 -33.97 -11.98 -30.08
CA ALA A 164 -34.47 -11.13 -29.00
C ALA A 164 -35.87 -10.59 -29.30
N GLY A 165 -36.12 -10.14 -30.54
CA GLY A 165 -37.44 -9.67 -30.97
C GLY A 165 -38.52 -10.74 -30.92
N VAL A 166 -38.23 -11.97 -31.38
CA VAL A 166 -39.18 -13.08 -31.29
C VAL A 166 -39.47 -13.44 -29.83
N ILE A 167 -38.45 -13.48 -28.96
CA ILE A 167 -38.66 -13.74 -27.53
C ILE A 167 -39.54 -12.65 -26.90
N LEU A 168 -39.28 -11.37 -27.18
CA LEU A 168 -40.09 -10.26 -26.66
C LEU A 168 -41.56 -10.32 -27.12
N ASN A 169 -41.83 -10.84 -28.33
CA ASN A 169 -43.20 -11.02 -28.83
C ASN A 169 -43.97 -12.13 -28.08
N GLU A 170 -43.26 -13.15 -27.59
CA GLU A 170 -43.86 -14.23 -26.80
C GLU A 170 -44.00 -13.87 -25.30
N MET A 171 -43.45 -12.72 -24.87
CA MET A 171 -43.58 -12.24 -23.50
C MET A 171 -44.91 -11.52 -23.25
N ASP A 172 -45.33 -11.47 -21.99
CA ASP A 172 -46.37 -10.54 -21.54
C ASP A 172 -45.98 -9.08 -21.85
N GLN A 173 -46.98 -8.26 -22.20
CA GLN A 173 -46.80 -6.87 -22.60
C GLN A 173 -46.09 -6.04 -21.53
N LYS A 174 -46.40 -6.24 -20.25
CA LYS A 174 -45.79 -5.48 -19.15
C LYS A 174 -44.33 -5.88 -18.95
N ALA A 175 -44.03 -7.18 -19.02
CA ALA A 175 -42.66 -7.68 -18.92
C ALA A 175 -41.79 -7.21 -20.11
N ALA A 176 -42.31 -7.29 -21.33
CA ALA A 176 -41.62 -6.82 -22.53
C ALA A 176 -41.35 -5.32 -22.49
N ALA A 177 -42.32 -4.51 -22.04
CA ALA A 177 -42.17 -3.07 -21.88
C ALA A 177 -41.10 -2.72 -20.82
N ALA A 178 -41.09 -3.42 -19.68
CA ALA A 178 -40.09 -3.20 -18.64
C ALA A 178 -38.67 -3.49 -19.14
N LEU A 179 -38.46 -4.63 -19.81
CA LEU A 179 -37.16 -5.01 -20.38
C LEU A 179 -36.71 -4.02 -21.45
N THR A 180 -37.59 -3.67 -22.38
CA THR A 180 -37.28 -2.69 -23.43
C THR A 180 -36.94 -1.32 -22.85
N GLY A 181 -37.60 -0.91 -21.76
CA GLY A 181 -37.30 0.32 -21.03
C GLY A 181 -35.88 0.34 -20.44
N ILE A 182 -35.44 -0.77 -19.84
CA ILE A 182 -34.07 -0.93 -19.32
C ILE A 182 -33.05 -0.97 -20.46
N MET A 183 -33.34 -1.69 -21.54
CA MET A 183 -32.45 -1.75 -22.70
C MET A 183 -32.26 -0.36 -23.34
N ALA A 184 -33.34 0.42 -23.45
CA ALA A 184 -33.30 1.78 -23.96
C ALA A 184 -32.58 2.75 -23.01
N SER A 185 -32.71 2.59 -21.69
CA SER A 185 -31.97 3.40 -20.73
C SER A 185 -30.48 3.07 -20.71
N ALA A 186 -30.11 1.80 -20.82
CA ALA A 186 -28.72 1.36 -20.91
C ALA A 186 -28.04 1.83 -22.21
N ALA A 187 -28.81 1.99 -23.30
CA ALA A 187 -28.31 2.56 -24.55
C ALA A 187 -28.10 4.08 -24.48
N ARG A 188 -28.76 4.79 -23.54
CA ARG A 188 -28.48 6.20 -23.29
C ARG A 188 -27.15 6.31 -22.55
N ARG A 189 -26.13 6.83 -23.25
CA ARG A 189 -24.90 7.35 -22.63
C ARG A 189 -25.28 8.60 -21.82
N VAL A 190 -25.81 8.41 -20.61
CA VAL A 190 -25.87 9.51 -19.64
C VAL A 190 -24.54 9.47 -18.91
N ASP A 191 -23.61 10.35 -19.30
CA ASP A 191 -22.48 10.69 -18.45
C ASP A 191 -23.05 11.19 -17.12
N PRO A 192 -22.70 10.59 -15.97
CA PRO A 192 -23.03 11.19 -14.69
C PRO A 192 -22.15 12.44 -14.51
N SER A 193 -22.71 13.60 -14.83
CA SER A 193 -22.20 14.90 -14.40
C SER A 193 -22.53 15.15 -12.93
#